data_AF-A0A1F4C329-F1
#
_entry.id   AF-A0A1F4C329-F1
#
_cell.length_a   1.000
_cell.length_b   1.000
_cell.length_c   1.000
_cell.angle_alpha   90.00
_cell.angle_beta   90.00
_cell.angle_gamma   90.00
#
_symmetry.space_group_name_H-M   'P 1'
#
loop_
_entity.id
_entity.type
_entity.pdbx_description
1 polymer ?
#
loop_
_entity_poly.entity_id
_entity_poly.type
_entity_poly.pdbx_seq_one_letter_code
_entity_poly.pdbx_strand_id
1 'polypeptide(L)'
;MLAWALPGQTNHGGCAHYAFTPQWIEKAQDGEYACELAETLAYAFGREGFEDWVEWSPNLSPVKQGVLERRHVPLLCVNGKRDTTSPIEDHYLLFEYGDPKWGYFPDTGHMGRTPSTEGIISDWICERLGLPRR
;
A
#
# COMPACT_ATOMS: atom_id res chain seq x y z
N MET A 1 20.16 8.18 -23.27
CA MET A 1 18.75 8.43 -22.90
C MET A 1 18.67 8.47 -21.38
N LEU A 2 18.59 9.66 -20.79
CA LEU A 2 18.36 9.84 -19.36
C LEU A 2 16.85 9.68 -19.13
N ALA A 3 16.41 8.44 -18.87
CA ALA A 3 15.10 8.22 -18.29
C ALA A 3 15.11 8.79 -16.87
N TRP A 4 14.05 9.47 -16.47
CA TRP A 4 13.79 10.01 -15.14
C TRP A 4 13.78 8.87 -14.10
N ALA A 5 14.95 8.39 -13.69
CA ALA A 5 15.05 7.35 -12.68
C ALA A 5 14.60 7.95 -11.35
N LEU A 6 13.41 7.56 -10.89
CA LEU A 6 12.96 7.91 -9.54
C LEU A 6 13.98 7.35 -8.53
N PRO A 7 14.51 8.16 -7.61
CA PRO A 7 15.54 7.71 -6.67
C PRO A 7 15.00 6.77 -5.58
N GLY A 8 13.68 6.71 -5.44
CA GLY A 8 12.96 5.78 -4.60
C GLY A 8 11.45 6.03 -4.67
N GLN A 9 10.69 5.13 -4.04
CA GLN A 9 9.24 5.22 -3.89
C GLN A 9 8.87 4.87 -2.45
N THR A 10 7.78 5.46 -1.94
CA THR A 10 7.18 5.09 -0.66
C THR A 10 5.78 4.53 -0.92
N ASN A 11 5.51 3.31 -0.45
CA ASN A 11 4.16 2.80 -0.29
C ASN A 11 3.73 3.06 1.16
N HIS A 12 2.77 3.97 1.35
CA HIS A 12 2.22 4.31 2.66
C HIS A 12 0.74 3.91 2.68
N GLY A 13 0.40 2.85 3.43
CA GLY A 13 -0.96 2.32 3.56
C GLY A 13 -1.54 1.64 2.32
N GLY A 14 -0.78 1.50 1.22
CA GLY A 14 -1.24 0.88 -0.02
C GLY A 14 -1.18 -0.65 0.03
N CYS A 15 -2.14 -1.28 -0.65
CA CYS A 15 -2.30 -2.74 -0.69
C CYS A 15 -1.61 -3.40 -1.92
N ALA A 16 -1.63 -4.73 -1.95
CA ALA A 16 -0.94 -5.53 -2.97
C ALA A 16 -1.76 -6.73 -3.48
N HIS A 17 -2.47 -7.46 -2.62
CA HIS A 17 -3.17 -8.66 -3.03
C HIS A 17 -4.37 -8.99 -2.15
N TYR A 18 -4.13 -9.23 -0.86
CA TYR A 18 -5.12 -9.70 0.09
C TYR A 18 -6.23 -8.68 0.30
N ALA A 19 -5.95 -7.37 0.17
CA ALA A 19 -7.00 -6.34 0.21
C ALA A 19 -8.09 -6.52 -0.86
N PHE A 20 -7.78 -7.21 -1.96
CA PHE A 20 -8.70 -7.47 -3.07
C PHE A 20 -9.38 -8.85 -2.97
N THR A 21 -9.27 -9.54 -1.84
CA THR A 21 -9.98 -10.80 -1.61
C THR A 21 -11.39 -10.52 -1.11
N PRO A 22 -12.42 -11.32 -1.49
CA PRO A 22 -13.77 -11.12 -0.99
C PRO A 22 -13.85 -11.03 0.54
N GLN A 23 -13.08 -11.88 1.23
CA GLN A 23 -13.04 -11.94 2.69
C GLN A 23 -12.50 -10.66 3.32
N TRP A 24 -11.46 -10.05 2.74
CA TRP A 24 -10.94 -8.79 3.25
C TRP A 24 -11.84 -7.62 2.89
N ILE A 25 -12.38 -7.60 1.67
CA ILE A 25 -13.30 -6.54 1.22
C ILE A 25 -14.50 -6.47 2.16
N GLU A 26 -15.12 -7.61 2.50
CA GLU A 26 -16.22 -7.67 3.46
C GLU A 26 -15.78 -7.20 4.85
N LYS A 27 -14.65 -7.69 5.36
CA LYS A 27 -14.12 -7.29 6.68
C LYS A 27 -13.84 -5.79 6.77
N ALA A 28 -13.33 -5.18 5.70
CA ALA A 28 -12.92 -3.78 5.68
C ALA A 28 -14.11 -2.80 5.74
N GLN A 29 -15.34 -3.26 5.47
CA GLN A 29 -16.55 -2.43 5.59
C GLN A 29 -16.79 -1.96 7.03
N ASP A 30 -16.36 -2.73 8.03
CA ASP A 30 -16.49 -2.42 9.46
C ASP A 30 -15.19 -1.82 10.06
N GLY A 31 -14.33 -1.24 9.20
CA GLY A 31 -13.01 -0.75 9.57
C GLY A 31 -12.95 0.71 10.02
N GLU A 32 -11.80 1.34 9.76
CA GLU A 32 -11.49 2.72 10.17
C GLU A 32 -12.22 3.81 9.36
N TYR A 33 -12.75 3.47 8.18
CA TYR A 33 -13.52 4.41 7.36
C TYR A 33 -14.98 4.43 7.79
N ALA A 34 -15.55 5.63 7.90
CA ALA A 34 -16.96 5.83 8.26
C ALA A 34 -17.93 5.70 7.06
N CYS A 35 -17.42 5.28 5.91
CA CYS A 35 -18.19 5.06 4.69
C CYS A 35 -18.06 3.62 4.22
N GLU A 36 -18.94 3.23 3.32
CA GLU A 36 -18.93 1.96 2.62
C GLU A 36 -17.72 1.94 1.67
N LEU A 37 -16.61 1.37 2.15
CA LEU A 37 -15.29 1.48 1.53
C LEU A 37 -15.28 0.84 0.14
N ALA A 38 -15.82 -0.36 0.00
CA ALA A 38 -15.86 -1.10 -1.26
C ALA A 38 -16.63 -0.34 -2.34
N GLU A 39 -17.79 0.21 -2.01
CA GLU A 39 -18.65 0.99 -2.90
C GLU A 39 -17.96 2.30 -3.29
N THR A 40 -17.33 2.96 -2.31
CA THR A 40 -16.55 4.18 -2.54
C THR A 40 -15.42 3.91 -3.53
N LEU A 41 -14.67 2.81 -3.34
CA LEU A 41 -13.62 2.39 -4.25
C LEU A 41 -14.18 2.00 -5.63
N ALA A 42 -15.32 1.29 -5.67
CA ALA A 42 -15.99 0.93 -6.91
C ALA A 42 -16.24 2.18 -7.76
N TYR A 43 -16.90 3.18 -7.19
CA TYR A 43 -17.19 4.42 -7.91
C TYR A 43 -15.92 5.18 -8.31
N ALA A 44 -14.88 5.20 -7.47
CA ALA A 44 -13.60 5.81 -7.81
C ALA A 44 -12.92 5.16 -9.04
N PHE A 45 -13.18 3.88 -9.28
CA PHE A 45 -12.68 3.13 -10.46
C PHE A 45 -13.71 3.03 -11.60
N GLY A 46 -14.83 3.76 -11.53
CA GLY A 46 -15.90 3.69 -12.54
C GLY A 46 -16.62 2.34 -12.58
N ARG A 47 -16.68 1.66 -11.43
CA ARG A 47 -17.40 0.42 -11.15
C ARG A 47 -18.66 0.71 -10.32
N GLU A 48 -19.53 -0.28 -10.16
CA GLU A 48 -20.85 -0.09 -9.53
C GLU A 48 -21.04 -0.98 -8.30
N GLY A 49 -20.92 -0.40 -7.12
CA GLY A 49 -21.30 -1.05 -5.86
C GLY A 49 -20.35 -2.17 -5.39
N PHE A 50 -20.78 -2.86 -4.34
CA PHE A 50 -19.98 -3.84 -3.61
C PHE A 50 -19.68 -5.09 -4.44
N GLU A 51 -20.70 -5.70 -5.03
CA GLU A 51 -20.56 -6.97 -5.76
C GLU A 51 -19.63 -6.83 -6.97
N ASP A 52 -19.78 -5.74 -7.72
CA ASP A 52 -18.90 -5.43 -8.85
C ASP A 52 -17.46 -5.19 -8.39
N TRP A 53 -17.27 -4.52 -7.25
CA TRP A 53 -15.94 -4.32 -6.68
C TRP A 53 -15.27 -5.64 -6.28
N VAL A 54 -16.01 -6.54 -5.64
CA VAL A 54 -15.51 -7.87 -5.26
C VAL A 54 -15.08 -8.68 -6.48
N GLU A 55 -15.85 -8.62 -7.58
CA GLU A 55 -15.51 -9.32 -8.83
C GLU A 55 -14.33 -8.67 -9.56
N TRP A 56 -14.30 -7.34 -9.64
CA TRP A 56 -13.38 -6.61 -10.51
C TRP A 56 -12.03 -6.27 -9.86
N SER A 57 -12.02 -5.89 -8.58
CA SER A 57 -10.81 -5.42 -7.88
C SER A 57 -9.64 -6.41 -7.83
N PRO A 58 -9.81 -7.75 -7.93
CA PRO A 58 -8.67 -8.65 -8.04
C PRO A 58 -7.75 -8.37 -9.24
N ASN A 59 -8.24 -7.69 -10.28
CA ASN A 59 -7.42 -7.25 -11.43
C ASN A 59 -6.39 -6.17 -11.05
N LEU A 60 -6.56 -5.49 -9.92
CA LEU A 60 -5.62 -4.49 -9.41
C LEU A 60 -4.41 -5.09 -8.68
N SER A 61 -4.42 -6.39 -8.40
CA SER A 61 -3.33 -7.01 -7.65
C SER A 61 -2.02 -7.03 -8.45
N PRO A 62 -0.96 -6.30 -8.04
CA PRO A 62 0.35 -6.38 -8.67
C PRO A 62 0.96 -7.80 -8.66
N VAL A 63 0.57 -8.65 -7.70
CA VAL A 63 0.94 -10.08 -7.69
C VAL A 63 0.33 -10.80 -8.89
N LYS A 64 -1.00 -10.66 -9.10
CA LYS A 64 -1.68 -11.29 -10.25
C LYS A 64 -1.22 -10.72 -11.59
N GLN A 65 -0.86 -9.45 -11.62
CA GLN A 65 -0.31 -8.79 -12.81
C GLN A 65 1.15 -9.20 -13.11
N GLY A 66 1.83 -9.89 -12.18
CA GLY A 66 3.22 -10.31 -12.33
C GLY A 66 4.22 -9.15 -12.41
N VAL A 67 3.88 -7.97 -11.85
CA VAL A 67 4.75 -6.79 -11.94
C VAL A 67 5.79 -6.74 -10.82
N LEU A 68 5.59 -7.47 -9.72
CA LEU A 68 6.48 -7.44 -8.56
C LEU A 68 7.84 -8.13 -8.81
N GLU A 69 7.93 -9.01 -9.81
CA GLU A 69 9.19 -9.64 -10.25
C GLU A 69 10.08 -8.70 -11.06
N ARG A 70 9.54 -7.55 -11.48
CA ARG A 70 10.30 -6.58 -12.28
C ARG A 70 11.18 -5.74 -11.37
N ARG A 71 12.29 -5.28 -11.94
CA ARG A 71 13.16 -4.31 -11.26
C ARG A 71 12.35 -3.08 -10.86
N HIS A 72 12.49 -2.69 -9.61
CA HIS A 72 11.88 -1.48 -9.06
C HIS A 72 12.95 -0.57 -8.47
N VAL A 73 12.59 0.69 -8.27
CA VAL A 73 13.41 1.63 -7.50
C VAL A 73 13.39 1.23 -6.02
N PRO A 74 14.31 1.72 -5.17
CA PRO A 74 14.22 1.51 -3.73
C PRO A 74 12.80 1.79 -3.22
N LEU A 75 12.22 0.87 -2.44
CA LEU A 75 10.84 0.98 -1.95
C LEU A 75 10.82 0.95 -0.42
N LEU A 76 10.24 1.99 0.17
CA LEU A 76 9.88 2.02 1.60
C LEU A 76 8.40 1.67 1.75
N CYS A 77 8.12 0.63 2.52
CA CYS A 77 6.79 0.16 2.88
C CYS A 77 6.44 0.64 4.30
N VAL A 78 5.35 1.38 4.45
CA VAL A 78 4.90 1.93 5.74
C VAL A 78 3.43 1.64 5.95
N ASN A 79 3.10 0.92 7.02
CA ASN A 79 1.72 0.75 7.44
C ASN A 79 1.60 0.30 8.89
N GLY A 80 0.43 0.46 9.49
CA GLY A 80 0.16 -0.08 10.82
C GLY A 80 -0.17 -1.56 10.79
N LYS A 81 0.29 -2.31 11.79
CA LYS A 81 0.00 -3.75 11.92
C LYS A 81 -1.47 -4.06 12.18
N ARG A 82 -2.25 -3.07 12.63
CA ARG A 82 -3.69 -3.18 12.93
C ARG A 82 -4.54 -2.42 11.92
N ASP A 83 -4.00 -2.12 10.74
CA ASP A 83 -4.75 -1.49 9.66
C ASP A 83 -5.97 -2.34 9.28
N THR A 84 -7.14 -1.71 9.31
CA THR A 84 -8.42 -2.34 8.97
C THR A 84 -8.85 -2.07 7.52
N THR A 85 -8.16 -1.15 6.82
CA THR A 85 -8.37 -0.82 5.41
C THR A 85 -7.58 -1.78 4.52
N SER A 86 -6.28 -1.90 4.78
CA SER A 86 -5.37 -2.77 4.04
C SER A 86 -4.74 -3.79 5.00
N PRO A 87 -4.68 -5.08 4.65
CA PRO A 87 -4.03 -6.08 5.48
C PRO A 87 -2.54 -5.80 5.56
N ILE A 88 -1.94 -5.95 6.74
CA ILE A 88 -0.48 -5.81 6.89
C ILE A 88 0.27 -6.87 6.08
N GLU A 89 -0.37 -8.02 5.85
CA GLU A 89 0.10 -9.11 5.02
C GLU A 89 0.42 -8.65 3.59
N ASP A 90 -0.26 -7.63 3.06
CA ASP A 90 0.09 -7.08 1.75
C ASP A 90 1.46 -6.40 1.75
N HIS A 91 1.83 -5.74 2.85
CA HIS A 91 3.16 -5.15 2.96
C HIS A 91 4.23 -6.22 3.16
N TYR A 92 3.96 -7.29 3.92
CA TYR A 92 4.89 -8.40 4.06
C TYR A 92 5.08 -9.15 2.73
N LEU A 93 4.00 -9.35 1.98
CA LEU A 93 4.04 -9.98 0.67
C LEU A 93 4.98 -9.25 -0.29
N LEU A 94 5.02 -7.90 -0.27
CA LEU A 94 5.95 -7.12 -1.12
C LEU A 94 7.43 -7.48 -0.89
N PHE A 95 7.81 -7.96 0.31
CA PHE A 95 9.19 -8.34 0.64
C PHE A 95 9.56 -9.73 0.11
N GLU A 96 8.59 -10.52 -0.34
CA GLU A 96 8.80 -11.84 -0.93
C GLU A 96 9.10 -11.77 -2.44
N TYR A 97 8.93 -10.59 -3.07
CA TYR A 97 9.16 -10.38 -4.51
C TYR A 97 10.27 -9.36 -4.78
N GLY A 98 11.01 -9.54 -5.87
CA GLY A 98 11.96 -8.55 -6.39
C GLY A 98 13.14 -8.26 -5.46
N ASP A 99 13.63 -7.02 -5.49
CA ASP A 99 14.79 -6.59 -4.68
C ASP A 99 14.37 -6.31 -3.22
N PRO A 100 15.32 -6.37 -2.25
CA PRO A 100 15.07 -6.01 -0.87
C PRO A 100 14.45 -4.61 -0.69
N LYS A 101 13.60 -4.49 0.33
CA LYS A 101 12.79 -3.28 0.62
C LYS A 101 13.02 -2.80 2.05
N TRP A 102 12.63 -1.55 2.32
CA TRP A 102 12.65 -0.97 3.67
C TRP A 102 11.24 -1.03 4.26
N GLY A 103 11.13 -1.26 5.57
CA GLY A 103 9.84 -1.42 6.26
C GLY A 103 9.76 -0.62 7.56
N TYR A 104 8.64 0.05 7.78
CA TYR A 104 8.27 0.64 9.07
C TYR A 104 6.83 0.23 9.41
N PHE A 105 6.68 -0.66 10.39
CA PHE A 105 5.39 -1.30 10.73
C PHE A 105 5.04 -1.15 12.22
N PRO A 106 4.59 0.04 12.67
CA PRO A 106 4.20 0.24 14.06
C PRO A 106 2.90 -0.51 14.41
N ASP A 107 2.69 -0.77 15.70
CA ASP A 107 1.46 -1.37 16.21
C ASP A 107 0.33 -0.32 16.30
N THR A 108 -0.17 0.13 15.15
CA THR A 108 -1.24 1.14 15.01
C THR A 108 -2.18 0.75 13.86
N GLY A 109 -3.24 1.54 13.62
CA GLY A 109 -4.16 1.39 12.49
C GLY A 109 -3.58 1.88 11.16
N HIS A 110 -4.47 2.18 10.21
CA HIS A 110 -4.17 2.60 8.84
C HIS A 110 -3.09 3.68 8.77
N MET A 111 -2.20 3.56 7.78
CA MET A 111 -1.07 4.46 7.55
C MET A 111 -0.04 4.45 8.69
N GLY A 112 -0.13 3.57 9.69
CA GLY A 112 0.93 3.43 10.68
C GLY A 112 1.16 4.68 11.53
N ARG A 113 0.17 5.56 11.71
CA ARG A 113 0.39 6.91 12.26
C ARG A 113 0.91 6.89 13.71
N THR A 114 2.13 7.38 13.87
CA THR A 114 2.82 7.68 15.13
C THR A 114 3.42 9.10 15.07
N PRO A 115 3.84 9.70 16.19
CA PRO A 115 4.57 10.98 16.17
C PRO A 115 5.84 10.98 15.29
N SER A 116 6.40 9.82 14.95
CA SER A 116 7.61 9.68 14.15
C SER A 116 7.35 9.28 12.68
N THR A 117 6.14 8.88 12.30
CA THR A 117 5.86 8.30 10.97
C THR A 117 6.21 9.24 9.83
N GLU A 118 5.77 10.50 9.92
CA GLU A 118 6.06 11.51 8.89
C GLU A 118 7.54 11.83 8.80
N GLY A 119 8.24 11.89 9.94
CA GLY A 119 9.68 12.11 10.02
C GLY A 119 10.44 11.00 9.31
N ILE A 120 10.12 9.74 9.63
CA ILE A 120 10.74 8.56 9.01
C ILE A 120 10.58 8.56 7.49
N ILE A 121 9.36 8.78 7.00
CA ILE A 121 9.07 8.81 5.56
C ILE A 121 9.86 9.94 4.89
N SER A 122 9.85 11.12 5.49
CA SER A 122 10.47 12.31 4.91
C SER A 122 11.99 12.24 4.92
N ASP A 123 12.58 11.75 6.01
CA ASP A 123 14.03 11.56 6.10
C ASP A 123 14.52 10.53 5.10
N TRP A 124 13.75 9.45 4.89
CA TRP A 124 14.05 8.46 3.87
C TRP A 124 13.98 9.07 2.46
N ILE A 125 12.96 9.87 2.16
CA ILE A 125 12.83 10.58 0.88
C ILE A 125 13.99 11.59 0.69
N CYS A 126 14.27 12.40 1.70
CA CYS A 126 15.37 13.38 1.68
C CYS A 126 16.71 12.69 1.40
N GLU A 127 17.00 11.58 2.07
CA GLU A 127 18.22 10.80 1.85
C GLU A 127 18.33 10.32 0.39
N ARG A 128 17.24 9.81 -0.20
CA ARG A 128 17.22 9.40 -1.62
C ARG A 128 17.45 10.55 -2.59
N LEU A 129 17.02 11.76 -2.21
CA LEU A 129 17.20 12.98 -2.99
C LEU A 129 18.54 13.69 -2.72
N GLY A 130 19.36 13.20 -1.78
CA GLY A 130 20.59 13.88 -1.36
C GLY A 130 20.33 15.19 -0.59
N LEU A 131 19.17 15.31 0.05
CA LEU A 131 18.77 16.45 0.85
C LEU A 131 19.04 16.20 2.34
N PRO A 132 19.22 17.26 3.16
CA PRO A 132 19.31 17.14 4.61
C PRO A 132 18.06 16.46 5.21
N ARG A 133 18.27 15.62 6.23
CA ARG A 133 17.21 15.10 7.09
C ARG A 133 16.67 16.20 8.01
N ARG A 134 15.43 16.05 8.48
CA ARG A 134 14.80 17.02 9.38
C ARG A 134 15.35 16.95 10.80
#